data_AF-A0A935V078-F1
#
_entry.id   AF-A0A935V078-F1
#
_cell.length_a   1.000
_cell.length_b   1.000
_cell.length_c   1.000
_cell.angle_alpha   90.00
_cell.angle_beta   90.00
_cell.angle_gamma   90.00
#
_symmetry.space_group_name_H-M   'P 1'
#
loop_
_entity.id
_entity.type
_entity.pdbx_description
1 polymer ?
#
loop_
_entity_poly.entity_id
_entity_poly.type
_entity_poly.pdbx_seq_one_letter_code
_entity_poly.pdbx_strand_id
1 'polypeptide(L)'
;MERALDKLKGLDNICWVPVCPEHMAFGTPRRMPDLHEGDGHAAIEGRAKFLFDDGQDGTVEILAAAAQALEPAKREGVVLAVLTDMSAILRHPGDPLGRPRRQPRRFQRGMGRDGRHLGPRRSP
;
A
#
# COMPACT_ATOMS: atom_id res chain seq x y z
N MET A 1 -16.14 -10.95 17.72
CA MET A 1 -15.00 -11.24 16.83
C MET A 1 -13.97 -10.13 17.04
N GLU A 2 -12.90 -10.43 17.76
CA GLU A 2 -11.81 -9.49 18.07
C GLU A 2 -11.03 -9.21 16.78
N ARG A 3 -10.89 -7.94 16.37
CA ARG A 3 -10.08 -7.58 15.20
C ARG A 3 -8.62 -7.51 15.60
N ALA A 4 -7.70 -7.81 14.69
CA ALA A 4 -6.25 -7.85 14.96
C ALA A 4 -5.70 -6.57 15.62
N LEU A 5 -6.28 -5.40 15.31
CA LEU A 5 -5.87 -4.12 15.88
C LEU A 5 -6.48 -3.80 17.25
N ASP A 6 -7.52 -4.51 17.69
CA ASP A 6 -8.21 -4.19 18.95
C ASP A 6 -7.30 -4.42 20.17
N LYS A 7 -6.39 -5.41 20.09
CA LYS A 7 -5.34 -5.64 21.10
C LYS A 7 -4.35 -4.50 21.21
N LEU A 8 -4.06 -3.80 20.11
CA LEU A 8 -3.12 -2.68 20.09
C LEU A 8 -3.78 -1.39 20.59
N LYS A 9 -5.09 -1.22 20.41
CA LYS A 9 -5.82 -0.02 20.86
C LYS A 9 -5.88 0.13 22.39
N GLY A 10 -5.80 -0.98 23.12
CA GLY A 10 -5.86 -0.99 24.58
C GLY A 10 -4.53 -0.74 25.29
N LEU A 11 -3.43 -0.60 24.54
CA LEU A 11 -2.11 -0.35 25.10
C LEU A 11 -1.87 1.14 25.26
N ASP A 12 -1.48 1.55 26.47
CA ASP A 12 -1.20 2.94 26.87
C ASP A 12 0.15 3.45 26.35
N ASN A 13 1.03 2.54 25.92
CA ASN A 13 2.33 2.85 25.33
C ASN A 13 2.31 2.93 23.79
N ILE A 14 1.13 2.94 23.15
CA ILE A 14 1.00 3.05 21.69
C ILE A 14 0.46 4.43 21.31
N CYS A 15 1.21 5.13 20.45
CA CYS A 15 0.77 6.34 19.78
C CYS A 15 0.29 6.00 18.35
N TRP A 16 -0.94 6.37 18.02
CA TRP A 16 -1.51 6.15 16.68
C TRP A 16 -1.29 7.38 15.80
N VAL A 17 -0.59 7.19 14.68
CA VAL A 17 -0.35 8.23 13.68
C VAL A 17 -1.06 7.85 12.37
N PRO A 18 -2.33 8.25 12.17
CA PRO A 18 -3.06 7.91 10.96
C PRO A 18 -2.53 8.71 9.77
N VAL A 19 -2.15 8.02 8.69
CA VAL A 19 -1.65 8.64 7.45
C VAL A 19 -2.28 7.99 6.23
N CYS A 20 -2.55 8.80 5.20
CA CYS A 20 -3.00 8.32 3.90
C CYS A 20 -2.35 9.15 2.79
N PRO A 21 -1.28 8.66 2.14
CA PRO A 21 -0.59 9.41 1.09
C PRO A 21 -1.50 9.73 -0.10
N GLU A 22 -2.45 8.86 -0.42
CA GLU A 22 -3.43 9.10 -1.49
C GLU A 22 -4.34 10.29 -1.20
N HIS A 23 -4.75 10.46 0.07
CA HIS A 23 -5.56 11.61 0.46
C HIS A 23 -4.75 12.90 0.38
N MET A 24 -3.48 12.86 0.80
CA MET A 24 -2.58 14.00 0.73
C MET A 24 -2.25 14.40 -0.72
N ALA A 25 -2.14 13.43 -1.63
CA ALA A 25 -1.87 13.69 -3.04
C ALA A 25 -3.12 14.15 -3.81
N PHE A 26 -4.29 13.52 -3.58
CA PHE A 26 -5.44 13.63 -4.49
C PHE A 26 -6.77 13.99 -3.80
N GLY A 27 -6.79 14.20 -2.47
CA GLY A 27 -8.01 14.52 -1.72
C GLY A 27 -8.94 13.31 -1.48
N THR A 28 -10.19 13.55 -1.09
CA THR A 28 -11.25 12.52 -0.98
C THR A 28 -12.62 13.15 -1.32
N PRO A 29 -13.45 12.55 -2.20
CA PRO A 29 -13.19 11.36 -3.00
C PRO A 29 -12.13 11.61 -4.08
N ARG A 30 -11.44 10.54 -4.54
CA ARG A 30 -10.40 10.64 -5.56
C ARG A 30 -10.47 9.51 -6.57
N ARG A 31 -9.86 9.73 -7.74
CA ARG A 31 -9.48 8.64 -8.64
C ARG A 31 -8.29 7.90 -8.04
N MET A 32 -8.19 6.60 -8.29
CA MET A 32 -7.05 5.79 -7.83
C MET A 32 -6.14 5.53 -9.03
N PRO A 33 -4.87 5.96 -9.00
CA PRO A 33 -3.92 5.52 -9.99
C PRO A 33 -3.54 4.06 -9.73
N ASP A 34 -3.28 3.31 -10.80
CA ASP A 34 -2.68 1.98 -10.72
C ASP A 34 -1.15 2.14 -10.77
N LEU A 35 -0.42 1.22 -10.14
CA LEU A 35 1.04 1.16 -10.26
C LEU A 35 1.42 0.35 -11.48
N HIS A 36 2.23 0.92 -12.37
CA HIS A 36 2.72 0.30 -13.60
C HIS A 36 4.23 0.07 -13.52
N GLU A 37 4.69 -1.01 -14.16
CA GLU A 37 6.11 -1.30 -14.39
C GLU A 37 6.95 -1.62 -13.14
N GLY A 38 6.32 -2.08 -12.05
CA GLY A 38 7.05 -2.56 -10.88
C GLY A 38 6.23 -2.62 -9.61
N ASP A 39 6.93 -2.45 -8.48
CA ASP A 39 6.39 -2.42 -7.12
C ASP A 39 6.76 -1.10 -6.40
N GLY A 40 6.49 -1.01 -5.09
CA GLY A 40 6.81 0.19 -4.31
C GLY A 40 8.31 0.55 -4.32
N HIS A 41 9.22 -0.40 -4.45
CA HIS A 41 10.66 -0.10 -4.56
C HIS A 41 11.00 0.45 -5.93
N ALA A 42 10.47 -0.17 -6.98
CA ALA A 42 10.62 0.33 -8.33
C ALA A 42 10.09 1.77 -8.44
N ALA A 43 9.00 2.13 -7.75
CA ALA A 43 8.49 3.49 -7.73
C ALA A 43 9.47 4.49 -7.09
N ILE A 44 10.06 4.14 -5.94
CA ILE A 44 11.05 4.97 -5.25
C ILE A 44 12.33 5.14 -6.08
N GLU A 45 12.73 4.10 -6.81
CA GLU A 45 13.88 4.12 -7.73
C GLU A 45 13.58 4.77 -9.09
N GLY A 46 12.35 5.26 -9.31
CA GLY A 46 11.92 5.90 -10.56
C GLY A 46 11.74 4.94 -11.74
N ARG A 47 11.66 3.63 -11.48
CA ARG A 47 11.43 2.56 -12.47
C ARG A 47 9.96 2.19 -12.66
N ALA A 48 9.07 2.68 -11.82
CA ALA A 48 7.63 2.43 -11.90
C ALA A 48 6.84 3.75 -11.84
N LYS A 49 5.61 3.72 -12.35
CA LYS A 49 4.75 4.91 -12.47
C LYS A 49 3.36 4.68 -11.90
N PHE A 50 2.78 5.72 -11.33
CA PHE A 50 1.38 5.72 -10.91
C PHE A 50 0.54 6.42 -11.96
N LEU A 51 -0.26 5.65 -12.71
CA LEU A 51 -1.04 6.16 -13.83
C LEU A 51 -2.55 6.06 -13.54
N PHE A 52 -3.28 7.11 -13.88
CA PHE A 52 -4.74 7.10 -13.89
C PHE A 52 -5.29 6.34 -15.09
N ASP A 53 -6.60 6.10 -15.08
CA ASP A 53 -7.31 5.36 -16.13
C ASP A 53 -7.33 6.05 -17.50
N ASP A 54 -7.13 7.37 -17.53
CA ASP A 54 -6.94 8.19 -18.72
C ASP A 54 -5.47 8.31 -19.15
N GLY A 55 -4.54 7.69 -18.41
CA GLY A 55 -3.10 7.76 -18.66
C GLY A 55 -2.40 8.97 -18.06
N GLN A 56 -3.10 9.82 -17.28
CA GLN A 56 -2.46 10.89 -16.53
C GLN A 56 -1.45 10.31 -15.53
N ASP A 57 -0.25 10.90 -15.45
CA ASP A 57 0.81 10.49 -14.53
C ASP A 57 0.65 11.22 -13.19
N GLY A 58 0.52 10.47 -12.10
CA GLY A 58 0.43 10.96 -10.72
C GLY A 58 1.64 10.56 -9.86
N THR A 59 2.74 10.13 -10.49
CA THR A 59 3.92 9.58 -9.79
C THR A 59 4.58 10.60 -8.87
N VAL A 60 4.67 11.86 -9.32
CA VAL A 60 5.35 12.92 -8.56
C VAL A 60 4.56 13.27 -7.30
N GLU A 61 3.25 13.48 -7.44
CA GLU A 61 2.33 13.85 -6.38
C GLU A 61 2.31 12.77 -5.29
N ILE A 62 2.26 11.50 -5.69
CA ILE A 62 2.16 10.42 -4.73
C ILE A 62 3.48 10.11 -4.02
N LEU A 63 4.62 10.23 -4.69
CA LEU A 63 5.93 10.11 -4.05
C LEU A 63 6.16 11.27 -3.07
N ALA A 64 5.77 12.49 -3.44
CA ALA A 64 5.83 13.64 -2.54
C ALA A 64 4.93 13.45 -1.32
N ALA A 65 3.72 12.92 -1.50
CA ALA A 65 2.81 12.63 -0.40
C ALA A 65 3.30 11.47 0.49
N ALA A 66 3.91 10.44 -0.08
CA ALA A 66 4.52 9.35 0.67
C ALA A 66 5.69 9.83 1.54
N ALA A 67 6.53 10.73 1.01
CA ALA A 67 7.60 11.37 1.78
C ALA A 67 7.04 12.21 2.94
N GLN A 68 5.99 13.01 2.69
CA GLN A 68 5.31 13.78 3.74
C GLN A 68 4.66 12.88 4.81
N ALA A 69 4.10 11.73 4.42
CA ALA A 69 3.51 10.76 5.33
C ALA A 69 4.53 10.18 6.33
N LEU A 70 5.80 10.15 5.95
CA LEU A 70 6.89 9.59 6.75
C LEU A 70 7.39 10.58 7.81
N GLU A 71 7.23 11.89 7.61
CA GLU A 71 7.77 12.90 8.52
C GLU A 71 7.20 12.83 9.95
N PRO A 72 5.87 12.70 10.17
CA PRO A 72 5.33 12.46 11.50
C PRO A 72 5.88 11.17 12.13
N ALA A 73 5.99 10.10 11.35
CA ALA A 73 6.49 8.82 11.85
C ALA A 73 7.96 8.90 12.31
N LYS A 74 8.81 9.62 11.56
CA LYS A 74 10.19 9.90 11.96
C LYS A 74 10.26 10.76 13.23
N ARG A 75 9.47 11.83 13.29
CA ARG A 75 9.46 12.77 14.42
C ARG A 75 9.06 12.09 15.72
N GLU A 76 8.06 11.20 15.66
CA GLU A 76 7.57 10.47 16.84
C GLU A 76 8.34 9.15 17.10
N GLY A 77 9.37 8.82 16.31
CA GLY A 77 10.16 7.60 16.49
C GLY A 77 9.38 6.31 16.27
N VAL A 78 8.42 6.30 15.35
CA VAL A 78 7.56 5.15 15.06
C VAL A 78 8.38 3.98 14.51
N VAL A 79 8.25 2.81 15.15
CA VAL A 79 8.96 1.56 14.77
C VAL A 79 8.06 0.52 14.08
N LEU A 80 6.75 0.76 14.02
CA LEU A 80 5.76 -0.15 13.45
C LEU A 80 4.79 0.61 12.54
N ALA A 81 4.62 0.12 11.31
CA ALA A 81 3.62 0.60 10.37
C ALA A 81 2.58 -0.49 10.09
N VAL A 82 1.30 -0.12 10.15
CA VAL A 82 0.18 -0.99 9.77
C VAL A 82 -0.41 -0.47 8.47
N LEU A 83 -0.28 -1.26 7.40
CA LEU A 83 -0.64 -0.86 6.04
C LEU A 83 -1.85 -1.65 5.53
N THR A 84 -2.61 -1.07 4.59
CA THR A 84 -3.76 -1.74 3.97
C THR A 84 -3.31 -2.66 2.83
N ASP A 85 -3.75 -3.92 2.86
CA ASP A 85 -3.32 -5.04 1.98
C ASP A 85 -3.61 -4.84 0.46
N MET A 86 -4.34 -3.78 0.08
CA MET A 86 -4.73 -3.55 -1.32
C MET A 86 -4.44 -2.15 -1.86
N SER A 87 -3.73 -1.29 -1.13
CA SER A 87 -3.27 -0.02 -1.71
C SER A 87 -2.13 -0.29 -2.71
N ALA A 88 -2.19 0.36 -3.88
CA ALA A 88 -1.09 0.34 -4.84
C ALA A 88 0.17 1.02 -4.28
N ILE A 89 0.01 1.85 -3.25
CA ILE A 89 1.04 2.75 -2.72
C ILE A 89 1.64 2.24 -1.42
N LEU A 90 0.86 1.54 -0.59
CA LEU A 90 1.30 1.00 0.70
C LEU A 90 1.71 -0.50 0.64
N ARG A 91 1.88 -1.07 -0.57
CA ARG A 91 2.28 -2.47 -0.78
C ARG A 91 3.81 -2.63 -0.66
N HIS A 92 4.26 -3.64 0.10
CA HIS A 92 5.68 -4.01 0.30
C HIS A 92 6.33 -4.59 -0.99
N PRO A 93 7.66 -4.48 -1.21
CA PRO A 93 8.37 -5.01 -2.39
C PRO A 93 8.10 -6.49 -2.68
N GLY A 94 7.98 -6.81 -3.98
CA GLY A 94 7.96 -8.17 -4.51
C GLY A 94 7.02 -8.51 -5.67
N ASP A 95 6.31 -7.57 -6.34
CA ASP A 95 5.36 -7.98 -7.39
C ASP A 95 5.02 -6.92 -8.46
N PRO A 96 5.22 -7.21 -9.76
CA PRO A 96 4.95 -6.27 -10.85
C PRO A 96 3.66 -6.65 -11.61
N LEU A 97 2.49 -6.12 -11.24
CA LEU A 97 1.35 -6.10 -12.17
C LEU A 97 0.44 -4.87 -11.98
N GLY A 98 0.70 -3.85 -12.80
CA GLY A 98 -0.30 -2.84 -13.15
C GLY A 98 -1.30 -3.41 -14.15
N ARG A 99 -2.60 -3.33 -13.85
CA ARG A 99 -3.67 -3.60 -14.83
C ARG A 99 -4.81 -2.60 -14.67
N PRO A 100 -5.35 -2.06 -15.77
CA PRO A 100 -6.53 -1.20 -15.75
C PRO A 100 -7.75 -1.90 -15.14
N ARG A 101 -8.56 -1.14 -14.38
CA ARG A 101 -9.81 -1.55 -13.68
C ARG A 101 -10.82 -2.40 -14.46
N ARG A 102 -10.73 -2.48 -15.80
CA ARG A 102 -11.70 -3.18 -16.68
C ARG A 102 -11.44 -4.67 -16.89
N GLN A 103 -10.32 -5.22 -16.39
CA GLN A 103 -10.05 -6.67 -16.44
C GLN A 103 -10.28 -7.33 -15.07
N PRO A 104 -10.61 -8.63 -15.01
CA PRO A 104 -10.68 -9.35 -13.74
C PRO A 104 -9.37 -9.17 -12.96
N ARG A 105 -9.48 -8.68 -11.72
CA ARG A 105 -8.33 -8.44 -10.83
C ARG A 105 -7.63 -9.77 -10.58
N ARG A 106 -6.40 -9.91 -11.07
CA ARG A 106 -5.50 -10.96 -10.63
C ARG A 106 -4.88 -10.49 -9.32
N PHE A 107 -5.38 -11.03 -8.21
CA PHE A 107 -4.72 -10.88 -6.92
C PHE A 107 -3.50 -11.79 -6.91
N GLN A 108 -2.34 -11.23 -6.61
CA GLN A 108 -1.12 -11.99 -6.36
C GLN A 108 -0.74 -11.82 -4.89
N ARG A 109 -0.14 -12.87 -4.32
CA ARG A 109 0.16 -12.90 -2.89
C ARG A 109 1.36 -12.02 -2.59
N GLY A 110 1.16 -11.01 -1.74
CA GLY A 110 2.25 -10.35 -1.01
C GLY A 110 2.73 -11.19 0.17
N MET A 111 3.92 -10.90 0.70
CA MET A 111 4.53 -11.68 1.78
C MET A 111 3.83 -11.45 3.12
N GLY A 112 3.13 -12.48 3.63
CA GLY A 112 2.90 -12.67 5.05
C GLY A 112 3.89 -13.72 5.57
N ARG A 113 4.89 -13.32 6.37
CA ARG A 113 5.65 -14.29 7.17
C ARG A 113 4.84 -14.62 8.41
N ASP A 114 3.89 -15.53 8.24
CA ASP A 114 3.57 -16.50 9.28
C ASP A 114 3.15 -17.81 8.63
N GLY A 115 3.89 -18.87 8.98
CA GLY A 115 3.90 -20.14 8.28
C GLY A 115 2.57 -20.89 8.38
N ARG A 116 1.98 -21.20 7.22
CA ARG A 116 1.39 -22.50 6.91
C ARG A 116 1.14 -22.57 5.41
N HIS A 117 1.90 -23.42 4.72
CA HIS A 117 1.63 -23.82 3.35
C HIS A 117 0.23 -24.44 3.27
N LEU A 118 -0.74 -23.66 2.79
CA LEU A 118 -1.91 -24.20 2.12
C LEU A 118 -1.75 -23.84 0.65
N GLY A 119 -1.04 -24.72 -0.06
CA GLY A 119 -1.07 -24.75 -1.52
C GLY A 119 -2.51 -24.96 -2.01
N PRO A 120 -2.82 -24.63 -3.27
CA PRO A 120 -4.13 -24.92 -3.82
C PRO A 120 -4.36 -26.42 -3.72
N ARG A 121 -5.37 -26.85 -2.93
CA ARG A 121 -5.99 -28.15 -3.15
C ARG A 121 -6.52 -28.11 -4.57
N ARG A 122 -5.85 -28.83 -5.46
CA ARG A 122 -6.54 -29.35 -6.64
C ARG A 122 -7.59 -30.32 -6.10
N SER A 123 -8.83 -29.88 -6.11
CA SER A 123 -9.99 -30.77 -5.96
C SER A 123 -10.32 -31.33 -7.35
N PRO A 124 -10.91 -32.54 -7.42
CA PRO A 124 -10.61 -33.60 -8.38
C PRO A 124 -10.96 -33.30 -9.83
#